data_AF-A0A8S3GNT5-F1
#
_entry.id   AF-A0A8S3GNT5-F1
#
_cell.length_a   1.000
_cell.length_b   1.000
_cell.length_c   1.000
_cell.angle_alpha   90.00
_cell.angle_beta   90.00
_cell.angle_gamma   90.00
#
_symmetry.space_group_name_H-M   'P 1'
#
loop_
_entity.id
_entity.type
_entity.pdbx_description
1 polymer ?
#
loop_
_entity_poly.entity_id
_entity_poly.type
_entity_poly.pdbx_seq_one_letter_code
_entity_poly.pdbx_strand_id
1 'polypeptide(L)'
;EDAMLEYLKVAQDLEMFGVSYFEIQNKTGTVLLLGVDAIGINIYDTRDKLIPKVGFPWSEIRNVSFKEKKFVIKPADMQSPDFIFISTRIRANRQILSLCMGNHELYARRRRPDTKEITQLKAQAAAEKSARNQERARVRVDTERRKQAEQERESLQEKIDGLERSTQLIRQEKPSRRSSESSTTGSIEEQNQRAKESDDKRRKAENAQLRLQRERKEADREYRRTVERTRYEEAEREKAVCLIYLSNFIMKQESM
;
A
#
# COMPACT_ATOMS: atom_id res chain seq x y z
N GLU A 1 2.21 -2.25 -2.99
CA GLU A 1 3.00 -3.31 -3.66
C GLU A 1 2.11 -4.08 -4.61
N ASP A 2 1.03 -4.70 -4.15
CA ASP A 2 0.16 -5.48 -5.03
C ASP A 2 -0.45 -4.63 -6.17
N ALA A 3 -0.90 -3.40 -5.89
CA ALA A 3 -1.38 -2.49 -6.94
C ALA A 3 -0.30 -2.13 -7.98
N MET A 4 0.98 -2.01 -7.57
CA MET A 4 2.08 -1.77 -8.52
C MET A 4 2.35 -3.00 -9.39
N LEU A 5 2.24 -4.19 -8.81
CA LEU A 5 2.37 -5.46 -9.55
C LEU A 5 1.22 -5.62 -10.55
N GLU A 6 -0.03 -5.33 -10.15
CA GLU A 6 -1.17 -5.37 -11.07
C GLU A 6 -1.04 -4.36 -12.21
N TYR A 7 -0.56 -3.14 -11.91
CA TYR A 7 -0.26 -2.17 -12.96
C TYR A 7 0.76 -2.70 -13.97
N LEU A 8 1.86 -3.28 -13.49
CA LEU A 8 2.89 -3.84 -14.37
C LEU A 8 2.40 -5.07 -15.16
N LYS A 9 1.50 -5.89 -14.58
CA LYS A 9 0.88 -7.02 -15.29
C LYS A 9 0.04 -6.59 -16.48
N VAL A 10 -0.62 -5.43 -16.40
CA VAL A 10 -1.37 -4.86 -17.53
C VAL A 10 -0.42 -4.16 -18.49
N ALA A 11 0.53 -3.38 -17.98
CA ALA A 11 1.45 -2.62 -18.81
C ALA A 11 2.35 -3.50 -19.69
N GLN A 12 2.75 -4.69 -19.22
CA GLN A 12 3.58 -5.61 -19.98
C GLN A 12 2.92 -6.16 -21.25
N ASP A 13 1.58 -6.11 -21.34
CA ASP A 13 0.82 -6.62 -22.48
C ASP A 13 0.69 -5.57 -23.60
N LEU A 14 1.13 -4.33 -23.37
CA LEU A 14 1.14 -3.28 -24.40
C LEU A 14 2.21 -3.59 -25.45
N GLU A 15 1.89 -3.41 -26.74
CA GLU A 15 2.73 -3.82 -27.86
C GLU A 15 4.10 -3.13 -27.90
N MET A 16 4.17 -1.91 -27.37
CA MET A 16 5.41 -1.11 -27.32
C MET A 16 6.20 -1.31 -26.02
N PHE A 17 5.68 -2.08 -25.07
CA PHE A 17 6.30 -2.22 -23.75
C PHE A 17 7.63 -2.97 -23.85
N GLY A 18 8.69 -2.36 -23.30
CA GLY A 18 10.01 -2.99 -23.26
C GLY A 18 10.71 -3.13 -24.62
N VAL A 19 10.20 -2.51 -25.69
CA VAL A 19 10.78 -2.56 -27.03
C VAL A 19 11.77 -1.41 -27.24
N SER A 20 13.01 -1.74 -27.60
CA SER A 20 14.04 -0.76 -27.99
C SER A 20 14.07 -0.61 -29.50
N TYR A 21 13.66 0.56 -30.02
CA TYR A 21 13.57 0.82 -31.46
C TYR A 21 14.83 1.45 -32.05
N PHE A 22 15.24 0.97 -33.22
CA PHE A 22 16.36 1.49 -34.00
C PHE A 22 15.98 1.66 -35.48
N GLU A 23 16.37 2.77 -36.08
CA GLU A 23 16.21 2.95 -37.52
C GLU A 23 17.26 2.15 -38.29
N ILE A 24 16.80 1.34 -39.24
CA ILE A 24 17.62 0.47 -40.08
C ILE A 24 17.21 0.62 -41.55
N GLN A 25 18.08 0.17 -42.45
CA GLN A 25 17.80 0.09 -43.88
C GLN A 25 17.98 -1.35 -44.35
N ASN A 26 17.07 -1.84 -45.17
CA ASN A 26 17.23 -3.12 -45.85
C ASN A 26 18.25 -3.01 -47.00
N LYS A 27 18.51 -4.12 -47.70
CA LYS A 27 19.42 -4.13 -48.87
C LYS A 27 18.94 -3.24 -50.03
N THR A 28 17.65 -2.93 -50.13
CA THR A 28 17.06 -2.07 -51.17
C THR A 28 17.02 -0.59 -50.76
N GLY A 29 17.53 -0.24 -49.56
CA GLY A 29 17.54 1.13 -49.04
C GLY A 29 16.24 1.59 -48.39
N THR A 30 15.24 0.72 -48.24
CA THR A 30 13.99 1.03 -47.53
C THR A 30 14.28 1.19 -46.04
N VAL A 31 13.87 2.33 -45.48
CA VAL A 31 13.97 2.62 -44.05
C VAL A 31 12.90 1.84 -43.30
N LEU A 32 13.32 1.13 -42.25
CA LEU A 32 12.48 0.31 -41.38
C LEU A 32 12.90 0.54 -39.93
N LEU A 33 12.10 0.02 -39.00
CA LEU A 33 12.41 0.04 -37.57
C LEU A 33 12.71 -1.37 -37.07
N LEU A 34 13.84 -1.54 -36.39
CA LEU A 34 14.20 -2.73 -35.64
C LEU A 34 13.74 -2.54 -34.20
N GLY A 35 12.93 -3.44 -33.66
CA GLY A 35 12.65 -3.53 -32.23
C GLY A 35 13.43 -4.69 -31.62
N VAL A 36 14.11 -4.43 -30.50
CA VAL A 36 14.74 -5.47 -29.68
C VAL A 36 14.04 -5.51 -28.33
N ASP A 37 13.57 -6.69 -27.93
CA ASP A 37 12.84 -6.90 -26.68
C ASP A 37 13.28 -8.19 -25.95
N ALA A 38 12.60 -8.51 -24.84
CA ALA A 38 12.91 -9.68 -24.03
C ALA A 38 12.54 -11.03 -24.69
N ILE A 39 11.77 -11.00 -25.79
CA ILE A 39 11.22 -12.17 -26.51
C ILE A 39 12.02 -12.44 -27.80
N GLY A 40 12.44 -11.41 -28.51
CA GLY A 40 13.19 -11.53 -29.75
C GLY A 40 13.56 -10.20 -30.41
N ILE A 41 13.69 -10.27 -31.73
CA ILE A 41 13.97 -9.15 -32.61
C ILE A 41 12.82 -9.02 -33.61
N ASN A 42 12.27 -7.82 -33.75
CA ASN A 42 11.11 -7.53 -34.56
C ASN A 42 11.42 -6.42 -35.59
N ILE A 43 10.80 -6.48 -36.77
CA ILE A 43 10.95 -5.50 -37.84
C ILE A 43 9.61 -4.84 -38.09
N TYR A 44 9.58 -3.51 -38.05
CA TYR A 44 8.39 -2.67 -38.13
C TYR A 44 8.47 -1.73 -39.33
N ASP A 45 7.30 -1.27 -39.77
CA ASP A 45 7.25 -0.09 -40.64
C ASP A 45 7.64 1.16 -39.84
N THR A 46 8.16 2.17 -40.52
CA THR A 46 8.36 3.49 -39.92
C THR A 46 7.06 4.15 -39.45
N ARG A 47 5.93 3.81 -40.10
CA ARG A 47 4.60 4.38 -39.79
C ARG A 47 3.84 3.60 -38.73
N ASP A 48 4.20 2.35 -38.48
CA ASP A 48 3.50 1.46 -37.56
C ASP A 48 4.50 0.73 -36.66
N LYS A 49 4.51 1.10 -35.38
CA LYS A 49 5.36 0.53 -34.33
C LYS A 49 4.66 -0.54 -33.49
N LEU A 50 3.38 -0.78 -33.73
CA LEU A 50 2.56 -1.70 -32.93
C LEU A 50 2.66 -3.10 -33.50
N ILE A 51 2.51 -3.25 -34.82
CA ILE A 51 2.46 -4.56 -35.47
C ILE A 51 3.78 -4.84 -36.21
N PRO A 52 4.57 -5.83 -35.79
CA PRO A 52 5.78 -6.21 -36.51
C PRO A 52 5.43 -6.91 -37.83
N LYS A 53 6.14 -6.57 -38.89
CA LYS A 53 6.06 -7.24 -40.21
C LYS A 53 6.80 -8.58 -40.23
N VAL A 54 7.92 -8.64 -39.51
CA VAL A 54 8.76 -9.84 -39.40
C VAL A 54 9.25 -9.93 -37.96
N GLY A 55 9.22 -11.13 -37.38
CA GLY A 55 9.72 -11.39 -36.04
C GLY A 55 10.70 -12.57 -36.02
N PHE A 56 11.71 -12.46 -35.19
CA PHE A 56 12.71 -13.49 -34.92
C PHE A 56 12.75 -13.74 -33.42
N PRO A 57 12.07 -14.79 -32.92
CA PRO A 57 12.17 -15.21 -31.53
C PRO A 57 13.63 -15.53 -31.17
N TRP A 58 14.03 -15.31 -29.91
CA TRP A 58 15.39 -15.64 -29.47
C TRP A 58 15.77 -17.12 -29.69
N SER A 59 14.81 -18.06 -29.65
CA SER A 59 15.03 -19.47 -29.99
C SER A 59 15.42 -19.72 -31.44
N GLU A 60 15.07 -18.83 -32.35
CA GLU A 60 15.32 -18.96 -33.79
C GLU A 60 16.57 -18.21 -34.24
N ILE A 61 17.31 -17.60 -33.32
CA ILE A 61 18.53 -16.85 -33.62
C ILE A 61 19.73 -17.64 -33.13
N ARG A 62 20.64 -17.99 -34.04
CA ARG A 62 21.90 -18.67 -33.70
C ARG A 62 22.99 -17.69 -33.29
N ASN A 63 23.12 -16.62 -34.07
CA ASN A 63 24.20 -15.65 -33.89
C ASN A 63 23.78 -14.28 -34.42
N VAL A 64 24.29 -13.24 -33.78
CA VAL A 64 24.16 -11.85 -34.22
C VAL A 64 25.54 -11.24 -34.29
N SER A 65 25.85 -10.55 -35.37
CA SER A 65 27.14 -9.87 -35.54
C SER A 65 27.00 -8.68 -36.47
N PHE A 66 27.98 -7.79 -36.44
CA PHE A 66 28.03 -6.68 -37.38
C PHE A 66 29.46 -6.41 -37.82
N LYS A 67 29.59 -5.85 -39.03
CA LYS A 67 30.84 -5.32 -39.57
C LYS A 67 30.54 -3.93 -40.13
N GLU A 68 31.17 -2.92 -39.56
CA GLU A 68 30.92 -1.50 -39.88
C GLU A 68 29.43 -1.15 -39.76
N LYS A 69 28.77 -0.84 -40.88
CA LYS A 69 27.35 -0.50 -40.94
C LYS A 69 26.44 -1.72 -41.17
N LYS A 70 27.00 -2.85 -41.62
CA LYS A 70 26.24 -4.06 -41.95
C LYS A 70 26.04 -4.92 -40.70
N PHE A 71 24.80 -5.20 -40.35
CA PHE A 71 24.42 -6.12 -39.29
C PHE A 71 23.86 -7.41 -39.90
N VAL A 72 24.17 -8.55 -39.28
CA VAL A 72 23.79 -9.89 -39.73
C VAL A 72 23.17 -10.65 -38.57
N ILE A 73 21.97 -11.16 -38.79
CA ILE A 73 21.26 -12.09 -37.91
C ILE A 73 21.24 -13.44 -38.61
N LYS A 74 21.88 -14.43 -37.99
CA LYS A 74 21.91 -15.80 -38.50
C LYS A 74 20.82 -16.63 -37.84
N PRO A 75 19.90 -17.22 -38.60
CA PRO A 75 18.87 -18.07 -38.03
C PRO A 75 19.44 -19.36 -37.42
N ALA A 76 18.66 -19.96 -36.53
CA ALA A 76 18.94 -21.26 -35.92
C ALA A 76 18.90 -22.38 -36.97
N ASP A 77 18.02 -22.29 -37.95
CA ASP A 77 18.03 -23.17 -39.13
C ASP A 77 19.14 -22.72 -40.11
N MET A 78 20.01 -23.65 -40.51
CA MET A 78 21.12 -23.37 -41.44
C MET A 78 20.67 -23.19 -42.88
N GLN A 79 19.49 -23.70 -43.24
CA GLN A 79 18.96 -23.57 -44.60
C GLN A 79 18.29 -22.21 -44.82
N SER A 80 17.81 -21.60 -43.74
CA SER A 80 17.22 -20.27 -43.76
C SER A 80 18.28 -19.20 -44.06
N PRO A 81 17.99 -18.23 -44.95
CA PRO A 81 18.96 -17.21 -45.34
C PRO A 81 19.26 -16.23 -44.19
N ASP A 82 20.50 -15.75 -44.13
CA ASP A 82 20.91 -14.70 -43.20
C ASP A 82 20.07 -13.42 -43.41
N PHE A 83 19.52 -12.88 -42.32
CA PHE A 83 18.85 -11.59 -42.33
C PHE A 83 19.89 -10.47 -42.15
N ILE A 84 19.91 -9.53 -43.10
CA ILE A 84 20.96 -8.51 -43.17
C ILE A 84 20.31 -7.14 -43.31
N PHE A 85 20.72 -6.21 -42.45
CA PHE A 85 20.34 -4.81 -42.54
C PHE A 85 21.57 -3.90 -42.40
N ILE A 86 21.39 -2.64 -42.77
CA ILE A 86 22.39 -1.58 -42.71
C ILE A 86 21.89 -0.54 -41.72
N SER A 87 22.73 -0.17 -40.75
CA SER A 87 22.43 0.96 -39.87
C SER A 87 23.11 2.23 -40.37
N THR A 88 22.48 3.38 -40.13
CA THR A 88 23.02 4.70 -40.50
C THR A 88 24.33 5.00 -39.74
N ARG A 89 24.46 4.52 -38.50
CA ARG A 89 25.59 4.80 -37.61
C ARG A 89 26.16 3.52 -36.99
N ILE A 90 27.48 3.36 -37.02
CA ILE A 90 28.19 2.22 -36.40
C ILE A 90 27.92 2.13 -34.89
N ARG A 91 27.73 3.27 -34.21
CA ARG A 91 27.39 3.31 -32.78
C ARG A 91 26.05 2.61 -32.50
N ALA A 92 25.06 2.72 -33.39
CA ALA A 92 23.79 2.04 -33.23
C ALA A 92 23.98 0.52 -33.30
N ASN A 93 24.80 0.01 -34.23
CA ASN A 93 25.11 -1.43 -34.30
C ASN A 93 25.75 -1.98 -33.01
N ARG A 94 26.64 -1.20 -32.36
CA ARG A 94 27.20 -1.59 -31.05
C ARG A 94 26.12 -1.68 -29.96
N GLN A 95 25.19 -0.73 -29.92
CA GLN A 95 24.08 -0.73 -28.97
C GLN A 95 23.12 -1.89 -29.22
N ILE A 96 22.72 -2.10 -30.49
CA ILE A 96 21.87 -3.21 -30.90
C ILE A 96 22.51 -4.53 -30.49
N LEU A 97 23.80 -4.74 -30.81
CA LEU A 97 24.49 -5.99 -30.44
C LEU A 97 24.49 -6.20 -28.92
N SER A 98 24.82 -5.18 -28.14
CA SER A 98 24.83 -5.27 -26.68
C SER A 98 23.46 -5.62 -26.11
N LEU A 99 22.39 -5.02 -26.64
CA LEU A 99 21.01 -5.32 -26.24
C LEU A 99 20.60 -6.73 -26.64
N CYS A 100 20.96 -7.19 -27.85
CA CYS A 100 20.67 -8.55 -28.29
C CYS A 100 21.39 -9.58 -27.42
N MET A 101 22.67 -9.36 -27.10
CA MET A 101 23.43 -10.25 -26.22
C MET A 101 22.81 -10.34 -24.82
N GLY A 102 22.52 -9.20 -24.19
CA GLY A 102 21.93 -9.16 -22.85
C GLY A 102 20.53 -9.77 -22.80
N ASN A 103 19.67 -9.45 -23.77
CA ASN A 103 18.32 -10.03 -23.83
C ASN A 103 18.34 -11.53 -24.11
N HIS A 104 19.17 -11.99 -25.05
CA HIS A 104 19.32 -13.41 -25.35
C HIS A 104 19.87 -14.20 -24.15
N GLU A 105 20.85 -13.64 -23.42
CA GLU A 105 21.37 -14.26 -22.19
C GLU A 105 20.29 -14.40 -21.12
N LEU A 106 19.53 -13.33 -20.85
CA LEU A 106 18.43 -13.36 -19.89
C LEU A 106 17.31 -14.31 -20.34
N TYR A 107 16.99 -14.34 -21.63
CA TYR A 107 16.05 -15.29 -22.23
C TYR A 107 16.47 -16.74 -21.99
N ALA A 108 17.75 -17.06 -22.22
CA ALA A 108 18.31 -18.38 -21.97
C ALA A 108 18.32 -18.72 -20.47
N ARG A 109 18.65 -17.76 -19.61
CA ARG A 109 18.62 -17.92 -18.14
C ARG A 109 17.21 -18.24 -17.63
N ARG A 110 16.17 -17.56 -18.13
CA ARG A 110 14.76 -17.79 -17.75
C ARG A 110 14.23 -19.18 -18.12
N ARG A 111 14.85 -19.88 -19.08
CA ARG A 111 14.49 -21.24 -19.51
C ARG A 111 15.20 -22.34 -18.75
N ARG A 112 16.21 -21.99 -17.95
CA ARG A 112 16.90 -22.93 -17.06
C ARG A 112 16.24 -22.90 -15.68
N PRO A 113 16.36 -23.97 -14.89
CA PRO A 113 15.98 -23.93 -13.48
C PRO A 113 16.68 -22.78 -12.75
N ASP A 114 15.99 -22.20 -11.78
CA ASP A 114 16.55 -21.12 -10.95
C ASP A 114 17.84 -21.58 -10.26
N THR A 115 18.81 -20.67 -10.14
CA THR A 115 20.00 -20.91 -9.33
C THR A 115 19.61 -20.97 -7.85
N LYS A 116 20.42 -21.66 -7.03
CA LYS A 116 20.19 -21.74 -5.57
C LYS A 116 20.04 -20.36 -4.94
N GLU A 117 20.83 -19.39 -5.39
CA GLU A 117 20.75 -17.99 -4.97
C GLU A 117 19.37 -17.36 -5.27
N ILE A 118 18.85 -17.51 -6.50
CA ILE A 118 17.53 -16.97 -6.86
C ILE A 118 16.44 -17.62 -6.01
N THR A 119 16.50 -18.93 -5.78
CA THR A 119 15.54 -19.64 -4.94
C THR A 119 15.57 -19.13 -3.50
N GLN A 120 16.75 -18.90 -2.94
CA GLN A 120 16.91 -18.33 -1.60
C GLN A 120 16.37 -16.89 -1.53
N LEU A 121 16.67 -16.05 -2.52
CA LEU A 121 16.14 -14.69 -2.59
C LEU A 121 14.61 -14.67 -2.69
N LYS A 122 14.01 -15.57 -3.47
CA LYS A 122 12.55 -15.72 -3.54
C LYS A 122 11.95 -16.13 -2.20
N ALA A 123 12.57 -17.09 -1.51
CA ALA A 123 12.13 -17.53 -0.19
C ALA A 123 12.22 -16.40 0.85
N GLN A 124 13.31 -15.63 0.84
CA GLN A 124 13.48 -14.47 1.70
C GLN A 124 12.42 -13.41 1.42
N ALA A 125 12.21 -13.03 0.15
CA ALA A 125 11.20 -12.05 -0.22
C ALA A 125 9.77 -12.49 0.18
N ALA A 126 9.46 -13.78 0.07
CA ALA A 126 8.19 -14.33 0.52
C ALA A 126 8.03 -14.27 2.05
N ALA A 127 9.09 -14.60 2.80
CA ALA A 127 9.10 -14.51 4.26
C ALA A 127 8.93 -13.05 4.73
N GLU A 128 9.64 -12.10 4.11
CA GLU A 128 9.52 -10.68 4.40
C GLU A 128 8.12 -10.14 4.07
N LYS A 129 7.54 -10.53 2.93
CA LYS A 129 6.16 -10.16 2.57
C LYS A 129 5.16 -10.70 3.58
N SER A 130 5.31 -11.96 4.01
CA SER A 130 4.45 -12.58 5.02
C SER A 130 4.55 -11.85 6.37
N ALA A 131 5.77 -11.60 6.85
CA ALA A 131 6.02 -10.88 8.10
C ALA A 131 5.40 -9.47 8.06
N ARG A 132 5.59 -8.74 6.95
CA ARG A 132 5.03 -7.41 6.75
C ARG A 132 3.49 -7.42 6.73
N ASN A 133 2.88 -8.44 6.13
CA ASN A 133 1.42 -8.58 6.11
C ASN A 133 0.87 -8.91 7.50
N GLN A 134 1.54 -9.75 8.27
CA GLN A 134 1.17 -10.03 9.66
C GLN A 134 1.24 -8.77 10.52
N GLU A 135 2.31 -7.98 10.36
CA GLU A 135 2.46 -6.72 11.09
C GLU A 135 1.37 -5.71 10.72
N ARG A 136 1.09 -5.55 9.43
CA ARG A 136 -0.02 -4.70 8.96
C ARG A 136 -1.37 -5.15 9.51
N ALA A 137 -1.62 -6.45 9.58
CA ALA A 137 -2.86 -6.98 10.15
C ALA A 137 -2.97 -6.69 11.65
N ARG A 138 -1.88 -6.83 12.40
CA ARG A 138 -1.83 -6.48 13.83
C ARG A 138 -2.10 -4.99 14.06
N VAL A 139 -1.39 -4.12 13.33
CA VAL A 139 -1.59 -2.66 13.42
C VAL A 139 -3.03 -2.28 13.06
N ARG A 140 -3.62 -2.91 12.04
CA ARG A 140 -5.02 -2.68 11.66
C ARG A 140 -5.99 -3.02 12.80
N VAL A 141 -5.82 -4.17 13.44
CA VAL A 141 -6.67 -4.59 14.58
C VAL A 141 -6.51 -3.63 15.75
N ASP A 142 -5.28 -3.24 16.07
CA ASP A 142 -5.02 -2.30 17.16
C ASP A 142 -5.63 -0.92 16.88
N THR A 143 -5.47 -0.42 15.66
CA THR A 143 -6.08 0.85 15.22
C THR A 143 -7.61 0.81 15.34
N GLU A 144 -8.24 -0.29 14.94
CA GLU A 144 -9.70 -0.44 15.02
C GLU A 144 -10.18 -0.47 16.48
N ARG A 145 -9.48 -1.20 17.35
CA ARG A 145 -9.76 -1.22 18.79
C ARG A 145 -9.62 0.17 19.43
N ARG A 146 -8.57 0.92 19.07
CA ARG A 146 -8.38 2.29 19.55
C ARG A 146 -9.53 3.19 19.11
N LYS A 147 -9.95 3.11 17.84
CA LYS A 147 -11.11 3.87 17.32
C LYS A 147 -12.41 3.52 18.04
N GLN A 148 -12.68 2.24 18.29
CA GLN A 148 -13.87 1.82 19.03
C GLN A 148 -13.87 2.36 20.46
N ALA A 149 -12.74 2.26 21.17
CA ALA A 149 -12.61 2.79 22.52
C ALA A 149 -12.75 4.33 22.56
N GLU A 150 -12.27 5.04 21.54
CA GLU A 150 -12.44 6.49 21.41
C GLU A 150 -13.91 6.87 21.17
N GLN A 151 -14.61 6.16 20.27
CA GLN A 151 -16.05 6.34 20.03
C GLN A 151 -16.90 6.07 21.27
N GLU A 152 -16.61 5.01 22.03
CA GLU A 152 -17.31 4.71 23.28
C GLU A 152 -17.11 5.83 24.32
N ARG A 153 -15.88 6.34 24.45
CA ARG A 153 -15.56 7.48 25.31
C ARG A 153 -16.34 8.73 24.91
N GLU A 154 -16.39 9.05 23.61
CA GLU A 154 -17.13 10.19 23.09
C GLU A 154 -18.63 10.05 23.36
N SER A 155 -19.22 8.87 23.12
CA SER A 155 -20.64 8.62 23.40
C SER A 155 -20.99 8.74 24.88
N LEU A 156 -20.12 8.26 25.77
CA LEU A 156 -20.30 8.45 27.23
C LEU A 156 -20.22 9.93 27.60
N GLN A 157 -19.29 10.68 26.99
CA GLN A 157 -19.16 12.12 27.23
C GLN A 157 -20.41 12.88 26.77
N GLU A 158 -20.93 12.61 25.58
CA GLU A 158 -22.15 13.24 25.08
C GLU A 158 -23.37 12.97 25.98
N LYS A 159 -23.50 11.73 26.49
CA LYS A 159 -24.56 11.37 27.44
C LYS A 159 -24.44 12.15 28.74
N ILE A 160 -23.23 12.31 29.27
CA ILE A 160 -22.98 13.12 30.46
C ILE A 160 -23.36 14.58 30.20
N ASP A 161 -22.90 15.16 29.09
CA ASP A 161 -23.16 16.56 28.74
C ASP A 161 -24.66 16.83 28.50
N GLY A 162 -25.38 15.86 27.94
CA GLY A 162 -26.83 15.93 27.74
C GLY A 162 -27.62 15.89 29.05
N LEU A 163 -27.22 15.01 29.98
CA LEU A 163 -27.82 14.95 31.31
C LEU A 163 -27.49 16.20 32.13
N GLU A 164 -26.28 16.76 32.00
CA GLU A 164 -25.88 18.02 32.64
C GLU A 164 -26.73 19.20 32.17
N ARG A 165 -26.98 19.31 30.87
CA ARG A 165 -27.91 20.30 30.32
C ARG A 165 -29.32 20.13 30.87
N SER A 166 -29.82 18.89 30.94
CA SER A 166 -31.16 18.58 31.44
C SER A 166 -31.33 18.90 32.93
N THR A 167 -30.34 18.57 33.77
CA THR A 167 -30.37 18.92 35.20
C THR A 167 -30.28 20.41 35.43
N GLN A 168 -29.51 21.14 34.61
CA GLN A 168 -29.43 22.60 34.67
C GLN A 168 -30.78 23.26 34.34
N LEU A 169 -31.51 22.77 33.32
CA LEU A 169 -32.85 23.25 32.98
C LEU A 169 -33.85 23.02 34.12
N ILE A 170 -33.89 21.81 34.69
CA ILE A 170 -34.75 21.50 35.87
C ILE A 170 -34.42 22.43 37.06
N ARG A 171 -33.15 22.80 37.23
CA ARG A 171 -32.72 23.74 38.28
C ARG A 171 -33.19 25.17 38.02
N GLN A 172 -33.24 25.58 36.75
CA GLN A 172 -33.72 26.90 36.33
C GLN A 172 -35.25 27.01 36.35
N GLU A 173 -35.98 25.91 36.09
CA GLU A 173 -37.45 25.80 36.19
C GLU A 173 -37.99 25.89 37.63
N LYS A 174 -37.13 26.15 38.64
CA LYS A 174 -37.59 26.46 40.01
C LYS A 174 -38.74 27.46 39.95
N PRO A 175 -39.89 27.17 40.57
CA PRO A 175 -41.07 28.00 40.42
C PRO A 175 -40.74 29.38 40.93
N SER A 176 -40.81 30.37 40.03
CA SER A 176 -40.93 31.76 40.41
C SER A 176 -42.10 31.81 41.37
N ARG A 177 -41.80 32.03 42.66
CA ARG A 177 -42.81 32.25 43.70
C ARG A 177 -43.49 33.56 43.32
N ARG A 178 -44.50 33.49 42.44
CA ARG A 178 -45.46 34.58 42.28
C ARG A 178 -46.18 34.66 43.62
N SER A 179 -45.74 35.64 44.38
CA SER A 179 -46.48 36.34 45.40
C SER A 179 -47.89 36.66 44.90
N SER A 180 -48.81 35.75 45.14
CA SER A 180 -50.25 36.02 45.20
C SER A 180 -50.84 35.11 46.25
N GLU A 181 -50.94 35.67 47.45
CA GLU A 181 -51.57 35.10 48.64
C GLU A 181 -53.06 34.85 48.36
N SER A 182 -53.45 33.57 48.23
CA SER A 182 -54.78 33.08 48.60
C SER A 182 -54.75 31.56 48.55
N SER A 183 -54.50 30.91 49.69
CA SER A 183 -54.32 29.45 49.77
C SER A 183 -55.47 28.77 50.53
N THR A 184 -56.28 28.01 49.80
CA THR A 184 -56.98 26.84 50.33
C THR A 184 -55.97 25.71 50.59
N THR A 185 -56.19 24.91 51.63
CA THR A 185 -55.30 23.81 52.07
C THR A 185 -54.95 22.82 50.95
N GLY A 186 -55.90 22.52 50.04
CA GLY A 186 -55.67 21.62 48.91
C GLY A 186 -54.66 22.13 47.88
N SER A 187 -54.53 23.44 47.68
CA SER A 187 -53.59 24.01 46.69
C SER A 187 -52.15 24.00 47.19
N ILE A 188 -51.93 24.05 48.52
CA ILE A 188 -50.61 23.95 49.15
C ILE A 188 -50.10 22.50 49.09
N GLU A 189 -50.98 21.52 49.32
CA GLU A 189 -50.64 20.10 49.22
C GLU A 189 -50.22 19.73 47.79
N GLU A 190 -50.96 20.22 46.79
CA GLU A 190 -50.62 19.98 45.37
C GLU A 190 -49.27 20.62 44.99
N GLN A 191 -48.98 21.81 45.52
CA GLN A 191 -47.71 22.51 45.30
C GLN A 191 -46.53 21.80 46.00
N ASN A 192 -46.75 21.24 47.20
CA ASN A 192 -45.79 20.42 47.93
C ASN A 192 -45.53 19.07 47.25
N GLN A 193 -46.56 18.44 46.69
CA GLN A 193 -46.44 17.18 45.95
C GLN A 193 -45.57 17.36 44.69
N ARG A 194 -45.82 18.43 43.91
CA ARG A 194 -45.04 18.78 42.73
C ARG A 194 -43.58 19.13 43.07
N ALA A 195 -43.35 19.80 44.20
CA ALA A 195 -42.00 20.08 44.67
C ALA A 195 -41.22 18.81 45.02
N LYS A 196 -41.86 17.85 45.73
CA LYS A 196 -41.26 16.54 46.03
C LYS A 196 -40.94 15.74 44.78
N GLU A 197 -41.86 15.69 43.81
CA GLU A 197 -41.62 15.00 42.54
C GLU A 197 -40.47 15.62 41.74
N SER A 198 -40.34 16.95 41.75
CA SER A 198 -39.23 17.66 41.12
C SER A 198 -37.89 17.36 41.80
N ASP A 199 -37.86 17.32 43.13
CA ASP A 199 -36.65 16.98 43.89
C ASP A 199 -36.25 15.50 43.70
N ASP A 200 -37.22 14.59 43.61
CA ASP A 200 -36.96 13.17 43.31
C ASP A 200 -36.46 12.98 41.87
N LYS A 201 -37.00 13.71 40.90
CA LYS A 201 -36.47 13.74 39.52
C LYS A 201 -35.03 14.26 39.49
N ARG A 202 -34.73 15.33 40.23
CA ARG A 202 -33.37 15.87 40.36
C ARG A 202 -32.41 14.84 40.95
N ARG A 203 -32.78 14.22 42.07
CA ARG A 203 -31.95 13.21 42.74
C ARG A 203 -31.70 11.99 41.86
N LYS A 204 -32.70 11.55 41.09
CA LYS A 204 -32.54 10.47 40.09
C LYS A 204 -31.58 10.86 38.97
N ALA A 205 -31.69 12.07 38.44
CA ALA A 205 -30.81 12.56 37.39
C ALA A 205 -29.36 12.74 37.87
N GLU A 206 -29.14 13.29 39.06
CA GLU A 206 -27.82 13.42 39.70
C GLU A 206 -27.17 12.04 39.94
N ASN A 207 -27.94 11.07 40.42
CA ASN A 207 -27.46 9.69 40.59
C ASN A 207 -27.10 9.01 39.25
N ALA A 208 -27.88 9.27 38.19
CA ALA A 208 -27.58 8.76 36.84
C ALA A 208 -26.31 9.39 36.26
N GLN A 209 -26.11 10.70 36.46
CA GLN A 209 -24.89 11.40 36.06
C GLN A 209 -23.66 10.86 36.81
N LEU A 210 -23.76 10.63 38.13
CA LEU A 210 -22.66 10.07 38.92
C LEU A 210 -22.29 8.65 38.48
N ARG A 211 -23.27 7.83 38.07
CA ARG A 211 -23.01 6.49 37.51
C ARG A 211 -22.24 6.59 36.19
N LEU A 212 -22.71 7.39 35.25
CA LEU A 212 -22.05 7.58 33.96
C LEU A 212 -20.65 8.20 34.10
N GLN A 213 -20.45 9.12 35.05
CA GLN A 213 -19.11 9.66 35.35
C GLN A 213 -18.14 8.61 35.92
N ARG A 214 -18.64 7.62 36.66
CA ARG A 214 -17.82 6.49 37.13
C ARG A 214 -17.45 5.58 35.96
N GLU A 215 -18.42 5.20 35.14
CA GLU A 215 -18.21 4.41 33.93
C GLU A 215 -17.20 5.08 32.98
N ARG A 216 -17.32 6.40 32.77
CA ARG A 216 -16.33 7.17 32.00
C ARG A 216 -14.94 7.13 32.62
N LYS A 217 -14.82 7.34 33.94
CA LYS A 217 -13.50 7.31 34.61
C LYS A 217 -12.85 5.93 34.53
N GLU A 218 -13.65 4.87 34.56
CA GLU A 218 -13.19 3.49 34.37
C GLU A 218 -12.74 3.27 32.92
N ALA A 219 -13.55 3.67 31.94
CA ALA A 219 -13.20 3.63 30.51
C ALA A 219 -11.92 4.45 30.19
N ASP A 220 -11.77 5.66 30.76
CA ASP A 220 -10.57 6.50 30.60
C ASP A 220 -9.31 5.88 31.22
N ARG A 221 -9.46 5.10 32.30
CA ARG A 221 -8.35 4.36 32.93
C ARG A 221 -7.97 3.15 32.09
N GLU A 222 -8.94 2.42 31.59
CA GLU A 222 -8.72 1.28 30.71
C GLU A 222 -8.07 1.71 29.39
N TYR A 223 -8.57 2.78 28.77
CA TYR A 223 -7.98 3.40 27.59
C TYR A 223 -6.53 3.84 27.82
N ARG A 224 -6.23 4.47 28.97
CA ARG A 224 -4.85 4.85 29.30
C ARG A 224 -3.93 3.65 29.44
N ARG A 225 -4.38 2.57 30.09
CA ARG A 225 -3.61 1.33 30.22
C ARG A 225 -3.35 0.68 28.87
N THR A 226 -4.32 0.66 27.96
CA THR A 226 -4.14 0.08 26.63
C THR A 226 -3.14 0.91 25.82
N VAL A 227 -3.27 2.25 25.83
CA VAL A 227 -2.32 3.15 25.15
C VAL A 227 -0.90 3.05 25.69
N GLU A 228 -0.74 2.98 27.02
CA GLU A 228 0.58 2.78 27.63
C GLU A 228 1.20 1.44 27.26
N ARG A 229 0.38 0.37 27.24
CA ARG A 229 0.83 -0.96 26.81
C ARG A 229 1.28 -0.95 25.35
N THR A 230 0.49 -0.36 24.46
CA THR A 230 0.86 -0.27 23.04
C THR A 230 2.12 0.58 22.85
N ARG A 231 2.27 1.68 23.58
CA ARG A 231 3.49 2.52 23.53
C ARG A 231 4.73 1.76 24.01
N TYR A 232 4.58 0.94 25.05
CA TYR A 232 5.67 0.09 25.53
C TYR A 232 6.05 -0.97 24.49
N GLU A 233 5.07 -1.62 23.86
CA GLU A 233 5.30 -2.58 22.78
C GLU A 233 5.97 -1.92 21.56
N GLU A 234 5.55 -0.71 21.19
CA GLU A 234 6.17 0.09 20.11
C GLU A 234 7.64 0.43 20.45
N ALA A 235 7.92 0.88 21.68
CA ALA A 235 9.29 1.18 22.11
C ALA A 235 10.20 -0.07 22.14
N GLU A 236 9.69 -1.22 22.57
CA GLU A 236 10.42 -2.49 22.48
C GLU A 236 10.70 -2.90 21.03
N ARG A 237 9.76 -2.65 20.10
CA ARG A 237 9.98 -2.87 18.66
C ARG A 237 11.07 -1.96 18.11
N GLU A 238 11.06 -0.67 18.44
CA GLU A 238 12.10 0.27 18.00
C GLU A 238 13.48 -0.15 18.49
N LYS A 239 13.60 -0.58 19.76
CA LYS A 239 14.85 -1.13 20.29
C LYS A 239 15.29 -2.38 19.52
N ALA A 240 14.37 -3.31 19.25
CA ALA A 240 14.67 -4.53 18.50
C ALA A 240 15.16 -4.22 17.08
N VAL A 241 14.54 -3.25 16.41
CA VAL A 241 14.96 -2.77 15.09
C VAL A 241 16.36 -2.15 15.16
N CYS A 242 16.63 -1.27 16.13
CA CYS A 242 17.97 -0.69 16.34
C CYS A 242 19.04 -1.77 16.60
N LEU A 243 18.75 -2.80 17.38
CA LEU A 243 19.66 -3.92 17.63
C LEU A 243 19.97 -4.70 16.34
N ILE A 244 18.97 -4.93 15.49
CA ILE A 244 19.16 -5.57 14.17
C ILE A 244 20.07 -4.71 13.28
N TYR A 245 19.84 -3.39 13.22
CA TYR A 245 20.68 -2.48 12.45
C TYR A 245 22.13 -2.44 12.97
N LEU A 246 22.32 -2.41 14.28
CA LEU A 246 23.64 -2.42 14.91
C LEU A 246 24.37 -3.75 14.63
N SER A 247 23.69 -4.88 14.76
CA SER A 247 24.25 -6.20 14.45
C SER A 247 24.66 -6.32 12.98
N ASN A 248 23.82 -5.86 12.04
CA ASN A 248 24.14 -5.85 10.61
C ASN A 248 25.31 -4.91 10.28
N PHE A 249 25.45 -3.79 11.00
CA PHE A 249 26.57 -2.86 10.84
C PHE A 249 27.88 -3.48 11.32
N ILE A 250 27.88 -4.13 12.48
CA ILE A 250 29.07 -4.82 13.04
C ILE A 250 29.51 -5.96 12.12
N MET A 251 28.58 -6.81 11.67
CA MET A 251 28.87 -7.91 10.75
C MET A 251 29.52 -7.44 9.42
N LYS A 252 29.15 -6.24 8.94
CA LYS A 252 29.75 -5.65 7.73
C LYS A 252 31.18 -5.14 7.96
N GLN A 253 31.52 -4.72 9.18
CA GLN A 253 32.87 -4.27 9.53
C GLN A 253 33.83 -5.45 9.73
N GLU A 254 33.35 -6.58 10.26
CA GLU A 254 34.16 -7.79 10.46
C GLU A 254 34.44 -8.57 9.17
N SER A 255 33.69 -8.31 8.10
CA SER A 255 33.85 -8.96 6.79
C SER A 255 34.75 -8.18 5.82
N MET A 256 35.29 -7.02 6.21
CA MET A 256 36.29 -6.22 5.46
C MET A 256 37.68 -6.37 6.06
#